data_AF-A0A534Z2N4-F1
#
_entry.id   AF-A0A534Z2N4-F1
#
_cell.length_a   1.000
_cell.length_b   1.000
_cell.length_c   1.000
_cell.angle_alpha   90.00
_cell.angle_beta   90.00
_cell.angle_gamma   90.00
#
_symmetry.space_group_name_H-M   'P 1'
#
loop_
_entity.id
_entity.type
_entity.pdbx_description
1 polymer ?
#
loop_
_entity_poly.entity_id
_entity_poly.type
_entity_poly.pdbx_seq_one_letter_code
_entity_poly.pdbx_strand_id
1 'polypeptide(L)'
;MRRWRSSSCTRWGSRSTRSPKSSSATSPRGKRGRSRAIVFRPARRTWVLGGGGARGAAQVGVLQGLFEGGVEGPAALVGTSVGALNGASIAAYPSLAGVMMLREIWMSRAALSVFEAHPLGLIVSGIRRNRLSAFPQHNVKRLIDRAQALMGITTFEQMRVPLTIVATDLNAGKP
;
A
#
# COMPACT_ATOMS: atom_id res chain seq x y z
N MET A 1 9.49 23.91 16.15
CA MET A 1 8.09 24.22 15.75
C MET A 1 8.08 24.76 14.33
N ARG A 2 7.70 23.94 13.33
CA ARG A 2 7.49 24.39 11.95
C ARG A 2 6.22 23.75 11.39
N ARG A 3 5.44 24.61 10.75
CA ARG A 3 4.03 24.48 10.38
C ARG A 3 3.89 23.66 9.09
N TRP A 4 2.97 22.71 9.08
CA TRP A 4 2.56 21.95 7.89
C TRP A 4 1.90 22.90 6.87
N ARG A 5 2.30 22.84 5.60
CA ARG A 5 1.62 23.51 4.48
C ARG A 5 1.22 22.46 3.44
N SER A 6 -0.08 22.39 3.18
CA SER A 6 -0.70 21.66 2.08
C SER A 6 -0.46 22.39 0.75
N SER A 7 0.06 21.71 -0.27
CA SER A 7 0.07 22.24 -1.64
C SER A 7 -0.18 21.12 -2.66
N SER A 8 -1.41 21.14 -3.16
CA SER A 8 -1.80 21.10 -4.58
C SER A 8 -1.12 20.12 -5.55
N CYS A 9 -1.99 19.27 -6.10
CA CYS A 9 -1.87 18.44 -7.29
C CYS A 9 -1.21 19.16 -8.49
N THR A 10 -0.01 18.70 -8.89
CA THR A 10 0.66 19.16 -10.12
C THR A 10 0.33 18.22 -11.28
N ARG A 11 -0.35 18.77 -12.29
CA ARG A 11 -0.76 18.13 -13.53
C ARG A 11 0.46 17.91 -14.43
N TRP A 12 0.78 16.65 -14.74
CA TRP A 12 1.79 16.28 -15.74
C TRP A 12 1.34 16.75 -17.14
N GLY A 13 2.14 17.62 -17.76
CA GLY A 13 1.95 18.09 -19.13
C GLY A 13 2.72 17.21 -20.12
N SER A 14 2.00 16.56 -21.04
CA SER A 14 2.59 15.89 -22.21
C SER A 14 2.74 16.88 -23.35
N ARG A 15 3.98 17.10 -23.78
CA ARG A 15 4.39 17.95 -24.88
C ARG A 15 4.42 17.09 -26.16
N SER A 16 3.66 17.43 -27.21
CA SER A 16 3.93 16.90 -28.56
C SER A 16 3.61 17.91 -29.67
N THR A 17 4.67 18.22 -30.43
CA THR A 17 4.79 18.34 -31.90
C THR A 17 3.92 19.34 -32.71
N ARG A 18 4.57 20.41 -33.22
CA ARG A 18 4.28 21.11 -34.50
C ARG A 18 5.05 20.38 -35.62
N SER A 19 4.69 20.25 -36.90
CA SER A 19 3.97 21.00 -37.97
C SER A 19 3.82 20.03 -39.19
N PRO A 20 3.31 20.38 -40.42
CA PRO A 20 2.58 21.56 -40.89
C PRO A 20 1.26 21.22 -41.64
N LYS A 21 0.59 22.29 -42.09
CA LYS A 21 -0.68 22.36 -42.84
C LYS A 21 -0.59 21.75 -44.26
N SER A 22 -1.68 21.12 -44.71
CA SER A 22 -2.09 21.06 -46.12
C SER A 22 -3.62 21.18 -46.25
N SER A 23 -4.05 21.62 -47.42
CA SER A 23 -5.26 22.36 -47.73
C SER A 23 -6.47 21.52 -48.19
N SER A 24 -7.66 22.10 -47.96
CA SER A 24 -8.89 22.07 -48.78
C SER A 24 -9.51 20.73 -49.22
N ALA A 25 -10.70 20.42 -48.68
CA ALA A 25 -11.88 20.05 -49.47
C ALA A 25 -13.14 20.04 -48.59
N THR A 26 -14.14 20.82 -48.99
CA THR A 26 -15.47 20.93 -48.41
C THR A 26 -16.27 19.65 -48.69
N SER A 27 -16.85 19.01 -47.69
CA SER A 27 -17.75 17.85 -47.84
C SER A 27 -19.00 18.01 -46.96
N PRO A 28 -20.20 17.57 -47.40
CA PRO A 28 -21.47 18.00 -46.82
C PRO A 28 -21.77 17.33 -45.48
N ARG A 29 -22.49 18.08 -44.64
CA ARG A 29 -22.93 17.71 -43.29
C ARG A 29 -23.79 16.44 -43.28
N GLY A 30 -23.19 15.31 -42.96
CA GLY A 30 -23.88 14.18 -42.34
C GLY A 30 -23.77 14.28 -40.82
N LYS A 31 -24.88 14.56 -40.12
CA LYS A 31 -24.94 14.50 -38.65
C LYS A 31 -24.89 13.03 -38.21
N ARG A 32 -23.70 12.41 -38.26
CA ARG A 32 -23.45 11.15 -37.54
C ARG A 32 -23.33 11.48 -36.07
N GLY A 33 -24.32 11.08 -35.27
CA GLY A 33 -24.24 11.11 -33.82
C GLY A 33 -22.93 10.45 -33.39
N ARG A 34 -22.04 11.24 -32.79
CA ARG A 34 -20.83 10.69 -32.18
C ARG A 34 -21.28 9.84 -31.01
N SER A 35 -21.37 8.54 -31.22
CA SER A 35 -21.43 7.55 -30.15
C SER A 35 -20.25 7.85 -29.23
N ARG A 36 -20.52 8.47 -28.09
CA ARG A 36 -19.52 8.67 -27.04
C ARG A 36 -19.11 7.26 -26.62
N ALA A 37 -17.96 6.79 -27.11
CA ALA A 37 -17.33 5.60 -26.57
C ALA A 37 -17.21 5.81 -25.06
N ILE A 38 -17.91 4.99 -24.29
CA ILE A 38 -17.78 4.97 -22.84
C ILE A 38 -16.38 4.41 -22.60
N VAL A 39 -15.41 5.29 -22.37
CA VAL A 39 -14.08 4.90 -21.92
C VAL A 39 -14.24 4.42 -20.49
N PHE A 40 -14.35 3.11 -20.30
CA PHE A 40 -14.23 2.51 -18.97
C PHE A 40 -12.82 2.82 -18.46
N ARG A 41 -12.72 3.80 -17.55
CA ARG A 41 -11.49 4.01 -16.81
C ARG A 41 -11.28 2.75 -15.96
N PRO A 42 -10.07 2.17 -15.91
CA PRO A 42 -9.82 1.03 -15.04
C PRO A 42 -10.29 1.39 -13.63
N ALA A 43 -11.13 0.54 -13.06
CA ALA A 43 -11.72 0.80 -11.76
C ALA A 43 -10.60 1.03 -10.75
N ARG A 44 -10.56 2.22 -10.14
CA ARG A 44 -9.56 2.54 -9.13
C ARG A 44 -9.90 1.77 -7.86
N ARG A 45 -9.30 0.60 -7.70
CA ARG A 45 -9.50 -0.26 -6.53
C ARG A 45 -8.54 0.13 -5.41
N THR A 46 -9.08 0.33 -4.22
CA THR A 46 -8.28 0.53 -3.00
C THR A 46 -8.32 -0.75 -2.19
N TRP A 47 -7.17 -1.22 -1.73
CA TRP A 47 -7.11 -2.37 -0.83
C TRP A 47 -6.93 -1.90 0.61
N VAL A 48 -7.73 -2.45 1.52
CA VAL A 48 -7.71 -2.11 2.94
C VAL A 48 -7.29 -3.35 3.73
N LEU A 49 -6.14 -3.28 4.38
CA LEU A 49 -5.55 -4.36 5.13
C LEU A 49 -5.66 -4.07 6.63
N GLY A 50 -6.56 -4.81 7.28
CA GLY A 50 -6.79 -4.70 8.71
C GLY A 50 -5.64 -5.24 9.56
N GLY A 51 -5.65 -4.87 10.84
CA GLY A 51 -4.79 -5.46 11.86
C GLY A 51 -5.19 -6.91 12.19
N GLY A 52 -4.42 -7.57 13.06
CA GLY A 52 -4.71 -8.95 13.44
C GLY A 52 -3.56 -9.78 14.02
N GLY A 53 -2.37 -9.16 14.20
CA GLY A 53 -1.18 -9.85 14.70
C GLY A 53 -0.74 -10.98 13.77
N ALA A 54 -0.47 -12.16 14.33
CA ALA A 54 -0.02 -13.34 13.59
C ALA A 54 -0.98 -13.76 12.45
N ARG A 55 -2.28 -13.44 12.56
CA ARG A 55 -3.27 -13.69 11.49
C ARG A 55 -2.97 -12.94 10.20
N GLY A 56 -2.09 -11.93 10.24
CA GLY A 56 -1.57 -11.26 9.05
C GLY A 56 -0.88 -12.22 8.06
N ALA A 57 -0.38 -13.37 8.51
CA ALA A 57 0.18 -14.40 7.63
C ALA A 57 -0.87 -14.93 6.63
N ALA A 58 -2.12 -15.10 7.06
CA ALA A 58 -3.20 -15.53 6.17
C ALA A 58 -3.51 -14.47 5.09
N GLN A 59 -3.31 -13.18 5.38
CA GLN A 59 -3.46 -12.12 4.37
C GLN A 59 -2.47 -12.29 3.22
N VAL A 60 -1.28 -12.86 3.46
CA VAL A 60 -0.28 -13.14 2.40
C VAL A 60 -0.85 -14.14 1.38
N GLY A 61 -1.52 -15.19 1.86
CA GLY A 61 -2.18 -16.17 0.98
C GLY A 61 -3.33 -15.56 0.18
N VAL A 62 -4.12 -14.66 0.79
CA VAL A 62 -5.16 -13.91 0.07
C VAL A 62 -4.56 -13.05 -1.02
N LEU A 63 -3.49 -12.29 -0.71
CA LEU A 63 -2.79 -11.45 -1.68
C LEU A 63 -2.20 -12.29 -2.81
N GLN A 64 -1.63 -13.46 -2.50
CA GLN A 64 -1.12 -14.41 -3.49
C GLN A 64 -2.24 -14.85 -4.45
N GLY A 65 -3.37 -15.32 -3.91
CA GLY A 65 -4.51 -15.76 -4.71
C GLY A 65 -5.10 -14.65 -5.58
N LEU A 66 -5.11 -13.40 -5.10
CA LEU A 66 -5.54 -12.25 -5.92
C LEU A 66 -4.62 -12.07 -7.14
N PHE A 67 -3.30 -12.03 -6.95
CA PHE A 67 -2.38 -11.84 -8.07
C PHE A 67 -2.32 -13.06 -9.01
N GLU A 68 -2.40 -14.29 -8.48
CA GLU A 68 -2.50 -15.51 -9.29
C GLU A 68 -3.80 -15.56 -10.09
N GLY A 69 -4.90 -15.04 -9.53
CA GLY A 69 -6.18 -14.86 -10.21
C GLY A 69 -6.22 -13.71 -11.23
N GLY A 70 -5.08 -13.07 -11.53
CA GLY A 70 -4.99 -11.99 -12.50
C GLY A 70 -5.57 -10.66 -12.03
N VAL A 71 -5.81 -10.49 -10.72
CA VAL A 71 -6.26 -9.21 -10.16
C VAL A 71 -5.11 -8.22 -10.23
N GLU A 72 -5.26 -7.18 -11.07
CA GLU A 72 -4.29 -6.08 -11.11
C GLU A 72 -4.11 -5.41 -9.73
N GLY A 73 -2.89 -4.96 -9.45
CA GLY A 73 -2.55 -4.28 -8.20
C GLY A 73 -3.44 -3.06 -7.91
N PRO A 74 -3.55 -2.67 -6.63
CA PRO A 74 -4.44 -1.59 -6.22
C PRO A 74 -3.93 -0.22 -6.66
N ALA A 75 -4.85 0.73 -6.81
CA ALA A 75 -4.53 2.14 -7.03
C ALA A 75 -4.11 2.86 -5.73
N ALA A 76 -4.48 2.31 -4.57
CA ALA A 76 -4.09 2.80 -3.25
C ALA A 76 -4.20 1.68 -2.21
N LEU A 77 -3.39 1.78 -1.15
CA LEU A 77 -3.39 0.86 -0.01
C LEU A 77 -3.66 1.61 1.29
N VAL A 78 -4.45 1.00 2.16
CA VAL A 78 -4.64 1.46 3.55
C VAL A 78 -4.31 0.30 4.47
N GLY A 79 -3.49 0.53 5.48
CA GLY A 79 -3.04 -0.51 6.40
C GLY A 79 -3.10 -0.08 7.86
N THR A 80 -3.34 -1.05 8.75
CA THR A 80 -3.29 -0.86 10.21
C THR A 80 -2.52 -1.99 10.86
N SER A 81 -1.57 -1.68 11.75
CA SER A 81 -0.75 -2.68 12.45
C SER A 81 -0.09 -3.65 11.45
N VAL A 82 -0.32 -4.95 11.56
CA VAL A 82 0.21 -5.96 10.62
C VAL A 82 -0.23 -5.74 9.17
N GLY A 83 -1.43 -5.20 8.96
CA GLY A 83 -1.91 -4.84 7.63
C GLY A 83 -1.11 -3.69 7.01
N ALA A 84 -0.51 -2.82 7.83
CA ALA A 84 0.42 -1.79 7.36
C ALA A 84 1.76 -2.39 6.91
N LEU A 85 2.26 -3.41 7.60
CA LEU A 85 3.48 -4.13 7.21
C LEU A 85 3.26 -4.87 5.88
N ASN A 86 2.18 -5.64 5.78
CA ASN A 86 1.81 -6.33 4.55
C ASN A 86 1.55 -5.33 3.40
N GLY A 87 0.82 -4.25 3.70
CA GLY A 87 0.51 -3.18 2.76
C GLY A 87 1.76 -2.47 2.26
N ALA A 88 2.76 -2.23 3.10
CA ALA A 88 4.04 -1.65 2.69
C ALA A 88 4.78 -2.51 1.68
N SER A 89 4.76 -3.84 1.84
CA SER A 89 5.38 -4.73 0.86
C SER A 89 4.70 -4.70 -0.50
N ILE A 90 3.36 -4.70 -0.52
CA ILE A 90 2.61 -4.61 -1.77
C ILE A 90 2.68 -3.21 -2.38
N ALA A 91 2.77 -2.16 -1.55
CA ALA A 91 2.94 -0.79 -2.03
C ALA A 91 4.30 -0.58 -2.72
N ALA A 92 5.35 -1.21 -2.20
CA ALA A 92 6.66 -1.24 -2.83
C ALA A 92 6.64 -2.04 -4.14
N TYR A 93 6.02 -3.22 -4.13
CA TYR A 93 5.97 -4.14 -5.27
C TYR A 93 4.54 -4.69 -5.45
N PRO A 94 3.69 -4.03 -6.26
CA PRO A 94 2.28 -4.42 -6.44
C PRO A 94 2.17 -5.58 -7.45
N SER A 95 2.80 -6.70 -7.13
CA SER A 95 2.88 -7.88 -7.99
C SER A 95 3.01 -9.16 -7.17
N LEU A 96 2.87 -10.31 -7.83
CA LEU A 96 3.10 -11.62 -7.23
C LEU A 96 4.51 -11.74 -6.63
N ALA A 97 5.53 -11.15 -7.28
CA ALA A 97 6.89 -11.11 -6.73
C ALA A 97 6.97 -10.34 -5.40
N GLY A 98 6.21 -9.25 -5.26
CA GLY A 98 6.05 -8.53 -4.00
C GLY A 98 5.44 -9.39 -2.91
N VAL A 99 4.44 -10.21 -3.24
CA VAL A 99 3.86 -11.17 -2.30
C VAL A 99 4.88 -12.24 -1.90
N MET A 100 5.71 -12.73 -2.83
CA MET A 100 6.75 -13.71 -2.49
C MET A 100 7.81 -13.13 -1.55
N MET A 101 8.22 -11.87 -1.76
CA MET A 101 9.09 -11.18 -0.80
C MET A 101 8.41 -10.99 0.56
N LEU A 102 7.12 -10.66 0.58
CA LEU A 102 6.35 -10.57 1.81
C LEU A 102 6.30 -11.94 2.53
N ARG A 103 6.11 -13.03 1.80
CA ARG A 103 6.14 -14.39 2.34
C ARG A 103 7.50 -14.70 2.98
N GLU A 104 8.60 -14.31 2.34
CA GLU A 104 9.96 -14.46 2.89
C GLU A 104 10.12 -13.70 4.22
N ILE A 105 9.57 -12.48 4.31
CA ILE A 105 9.55 -11.70 5.54
C ILE A 105 8.80 -12.47 6.65
N TRP A 106 7.63 -13.02 6.33
CA TRP A 106 6.81 -13.79 7.27
C TRP A 106 7.44 -15.12 7.71
N MET A 107 8.22 -15.76 6.85
CA MET A 107 8.94 -17.00 7.18
C MET A 107 10.26 -16.75 7.93
N SER A 108 10.66 -15.48 8.10
CA SER A 108 11.89 -15.14 8.79
C SER A 108 11.82 -15.40 10.30
N ARG A 109 12.97 -15.68 10.92
CA ARG A 109 13.10 -15.78 12.38
C ARG A 109 12.62 -14.51 13.12
N ALA A 110 12.74 -13.34 12.47
CA ALA A 110 12.27 -12.08 13.03
C ALA A 110 10.74 -12.02 13.09
N ALA A 111 10.02 -12.58 12.12
CA ALA A 111 8.57 -12.67 12.18
C ALA A 111 8.13 -13.68 13.26
N LEU A 112 8.79 -14.83 13.35
CA LEU A 112 8.53 -15.80 14.42
C LEU A 112 8.74 -15.19 15.81
N SER A 113 9.83 -14.45 16.04
CA SER A 113 10.08 -13.80 17.33
C SER A 113 9.09 -12.67 17.68
N VAL A 114 8.43 -12.07 16.68
CA VAL A 114 7.36 -11.08 16.89
C VAL A 114 6.02 -11.74 17.15
N PHE A 115 5.72 -12.88 16.51
CA PHE A 115 4.37 -13.44 16.45
C PHE A 115 4.16 -14.77 17.23
N GLU A 116 5.21 -15.47 17.66
CA GLU A 116 5.12 -16.63 18.58
C GLU A 116 4.68 -16.22 20.00
N ALA A 117 5.01 -15.01 20.42
CA ALA A 117 4.52 -14.45 21.67
C ALA A 117 3.02 -14.13 21.53
N HIS A 118 2.16 -15.10 21.84
CA HIS A 118 0.72 -15.13 21.56
C HIS A 118 0.06 -13.73 21.66
N PRO A 119 -0.17 -13.03 20.53
CA PRO A 119 -0.45 -11.59 20.54
C PRO A 119 -1.83 -11.26 21.12
N LEU A 120 -2.79 -12.19 21.06
CA LEU A 120 -4.07 -12.07 21.75
C LEU A 120 -3.88 -12.10 23.29
N GLY A 121 -3.01 -12.96 23.80
CA GLY A 121 -2.69 -13.01 25.23
C GLY A 121 -1.94 -11.78 25.72
N LEU A 122 -1.08 -11.19 24.88
CA LEU A 122 -0.33 -9.98 25.23
C LEU A 122 -1.18 -8.70 25.15
N ILE A 123 -2.05 -8.56 24.14
CA ILE A 123 -2.97 -7.42 24.05
C ILE A 123 -4.01 -7.50 25.18
N VAL A 124 -4.60 -8.67 25.44
CA VAL A 124 -5.54 -8.87 26.56
C VAL A 124 -4.85 -8.70 27.92
N SER A 125 -3.62 -9.21 28.10
CA SER A 125 -2.90 -9.03 29.37
C SER A 125 -2.30 -7.63 29.55
N GLY A 126 -2.01 -6.89 28.47
CA GLY A 126 -1.52 -5.51 28.49
C GLY A 126 -2.63 -4.47 28.67
N ILE A 127 -3.87 -4.82 28.34
CA ILE A 127 -5.07 -4.06 28.75
C ILE A 127 -5.37 -4.34 30.23
N ARG A 128 -5.19 -5.58 30.72
CA ARG A 128 -5.42 -5.94 32.13
C ARG A 128 -4.32 -5.49 33.10
N ARG A 129 -3.06 -5.48 32.66
CA ARG A 129 -1.91 -4.97 33.41
C ARG A 129 -1.43 -3.75 32.66
N ASN A 130 -1.50 -2.58 33.28
CA ASN A 130 -1.07 -1.25 32.80
C ASN A 130 0.41 -1.18 32.31
N ARG A 131 0.81 -2.06 31.39
CA ARG A 131 2.18 -2.38 30.93
C ARG A 131 2.15 -2.51 29.40
N LEU A 132 1.72 -1.44 28.73
CA LEU A 132 1.80 -1.30 27.26
C LEU A 132 3.26 -1.33 26.75
N SER A 133 4.25 -1.20 27.64
CA SER A 133 5.68 -1.24 27.36
C SER A 133 6.25 -2.64 27.06
N ALA A 134 5.43 -3.70 27.08
CA ALA A 134 5.88 -5.08 27.01
C ALA A 134 5.85 -5.70 25.60
N PHE A 135 5.67 -4.90 24.54
CA PHE A 135 6.11 -5.36 23.21
C PHE A 135 7.62 -5.15 23.12
N PRO A 136 8.42 -6.18 22.84
CA PRO A 136 9.84 -5.98 22.58
C PRO A 136 9.96 -5.17 21.27
N GLN A 137 10.04 -3.84 21.40
CA GLN A 137 10.10 -2.90 20.27
C GLN A 137 11.24 -3.26 19.30
N HIS A 138 12.29 -3.86 19.83
CA HIS A 138 13.42 -4.36 19.06
C HIS A 138 13.04 -5.46 18.05
N ASN A 139 12.08 -6.35 18.36
CA ASN A 139 11.68 -7.43 17.45
C ASN A 139 10.90 -6.87 16.26
N VAL A 140 9.97 -5.95 16.50
CA VAL A 140 9.24 -5.26 15.43
C VAL A 140 10.19 -4.42 14.58
N LYS A 141 11.14 -3.70 15.19
CA LYS A 141 12.16 -2.96 14.46
C LYS A 141 13.00 -3.88 13.57
N ARG A 142 13.47 -5.02 14.08
CA ARG A 142 14.24 -6.01 13.28
C ARG A 142 13.44 -6.51 12.07
N LEU A 143 12.13 -6.73 12.24
CA LEU A 143 11.26 -7.14 11.14
C LEU A 143 11.13 -6.04 10.07
N ILE A 144 10.99 -4.78 10.49
CA ILE A 144 10.96 -3.62 9.58
C ILE A 144 12.31 -3.46 8.88
N ASP A 145 13.43 -3.50 9.61
CA ASP A 145 14.78 -3.39 9.05
C ASP A 145 15.02 -4.49 7.99
N ARG A 146 14.54 -5.72 8.25
CA ARG A 146 14.61 -6.84 7.30
C ARG A 146 13.77 -6.57 6.05
N ALA A 147 12.55 -6.06 6.22
CA ALA A 147 11.68 -5.69 5.11
C ALA A 147 12.31 -4.60 4.24
N GLN A 148 12.91 -3.58 4.84
CA GLN A 148 13.64 -2.52 4.14
C GLN A 148 14.86 -3.08 3.39
N ALA A 149 15.63 -3.97 4.01
CA ALA A 149 16.79 -4.61 3.38
C ALA A 149 16.40 -5.49 2.18
N LEU A 150 15.27 -6.20 2.25
CA LEU A 150 14.78 -7.05 1.15
C LEU A 150 14.21 -6.22 0.00
N MET A 151 13.47 -5.16 0.32
CA MET A 151 12.72 -4.40 -0.67
C MET A 151 13.49 -3.19 -1.20
N GLY A 152 14.56 -2.75 -0.54
CA GLY A 152 15.31 -1.54 -0.92
C GLY A 152 14.51 -0.24 -0.78
N ILE A 153 13.39 -0.28 -0.06
CA ILE A 153 12.50 0.86 0.17
C ILE A 153 12.59 1.29 1.63
N THR A 154 12.98 2.54 1.86
CA THR A 154 13.15 3.11 3.21
C THR A 154 12.18 4.25 3.50
N THR A 155 11.58 4.86 2.47
CA THR A 155 10.62 5.98 2.61
C THR A 155 9.33 5.74 1.83
N PHE A 156 8.26 6.44 2.21
CA PHE A 156 6.95 6.30 1.56
C PHE A 156 6.94 6.81 0.12
N GLU A 157 7.75 7.80 -0.20
CA GLU A 157 7.86 8.42 -1.52
C GLU A 157 8.43 7.47 -2.57
N GLN A 158 9.16 6.45 -2.13
CA GLN A 158 9.74 5.42 -3.01
C GLN A 158 8.73 4.32 -3.36
N MET A 159 7.56 4.27 -2.71
CA MET A 159 6.54 3.27 -2.98
C MET A 159 5.90 3.48 -4.36
N ARG A 160 5.62 2.38 -5.07
CA ARG A 160 4.97 2.42 -6.38
C ARG A 160 3.48 2.72 -6.28
N VAL A 161 2.85 2.33 -5.18
CA VAL A 161 1.44 2.58 -4.88
C VAL A 161 1.35 3.43 -3.61
N PRO A 162 0.48 4.46 -3.58
CA PRO A 162 0.25 5.24 -2.36
C PRO A 162 -0.22 4.36 -1.21
N LEU A 163 0.47 4.45 -0.06
CA LEU A 163 0.12 3.76 1.17
C LEU A 163 -0.28 4.76 2.26
N THR A 164 -1.43 4.54 2.88
CA THR A 164 -1.85 5.21 4.11
C THR A 164 -1.78 4.25 5.27
N ILE A 165 -1.08 4.64 6.34
CA ILE A 165 -1.00 3.87 7.58
C ILE A 165 -1.83 4.58 8.64
N VAL A 166 -2.74 3.85 9.28
CA VAL A 166 -3.47 4.33 10.45
C VAL A 166 -2.68 3.93 11.70
N ALA A 167 -2.32 4.92 12.50
CA ALA A 167 -1.63 4.75 13.78
C ALA A 167 -2.26 5.66 14.84
N THR A 168 -1.69 5.70 16.04
CA THR A 168 -2.09 6.65 17.09
C THR A 168 -0.85 7.01 17.88
N ASP A 169 -0.60 8.31 18.03
CA ASP A 169 0.42 8.83 18.92
C ASP A 169 -0.11 8.82 20.35
N LEU A 170 0.40 7.90 21.16
CA LEU A 170 0.02 7.75 22.56
C LEU A 170 0.53 8.91 23.44
N ASN A 171 1.58 9.63 23.02
CA ASN A 171 2.07 10.78 23.77
C ASN A 171 1.23 12.04 23.50
N ALA A 172 0.73 12.17 22.27
CA ALA A 172 -0.05 13.33 21.85
C ALA A 172 -1.58 13.12 21.92
N GLY A 173 -2.04 11.88 22.12
CA GLY A 173 -3.46 11.53 22.14
C GLY A 173 -4.16 11.77 20.80
N LYS A 174 -3.44 11.62 19.68
CA LYS A 174 -3.93 11.92 18.33
C LYS A 174 -3.77 10.71 17.41
N PRO A 175 -4.69 10.49 16.47
CA PRO A 175 -4.50 9.53 15.39
C PRO A 175 -3.32 9.92 14.48
#